data_AF-X0UYY8-F1
#
_entry.id   AF-X0UYY8-F1
#
_cell.length_a   1.000
_cell.length_b   1.000
_cell.length_c   1.000
_cell.angle_alpha   90.00
_cell.angle_beta   90.00
_cell.angle_gamma   90.00
#
_symmetry.space_group_name_H-M   'P 1'
#
loop_
_entity.id
_entity.type
_entity.pdbx_description
1 polymer ?
#
loop_
_entity_poly.entity_id
_entity_poly.type
_entity_poly.pdbx_seq_one_letter_code
_entity_poly.pdbx_strand_id
1 'polypeptide(L)'
;MSWKGQMLRAGIDTDGKNFDVFNGNLTANNVAAPFGGDLYVNPARSYDGAGTSWTDAMNDLQTALDAVEEGGRIFCAPGGYTGTYATPLNAVTPRVSLIGH
;
A
#
# COMPACT_ATOMS: atom_id res chain seq x y z
N MET A 1 53.22 5.26 4.54
CA MET A 1 52.32 5.48 5.69
C MET A 1 50.91 5.25 5.17
N SER A 2 50.24 4.18 5.59
CA SER A 2 48.89 3.85 5.11
C SER A 2 47.90 4.27 6.18
N TRP A 3 46.96 5.15 5.82
CA TRP A 3 45.89 5.60 6.71
C TRP A 3 44.78 4.55 6.72
N LYS A 4 44.39 4.09 7.92
CA LYS A 4 43.28 3.15 8.16
C LYS A 4 42.16 3.83 8.96
N GLY A 5 41.60 4.93 8.47
CA GLY A 5 40.41 5.50 9.09
C GLY A 5 39.14 4.91 8.47
N GLN A 6 38.23 4.46 9.31
CA GLN A 6 36.87 4.13 8.91
C GLN A 6 36.04 5.43 8.94
N MET A 7 35.21 5.66 7.93
CA MET A 7 34.41 6.89 7.82
C MET A 7 33.46 7.01 9.02
N LEU A 8 33.57 8.12 9.78
CA LEU A 8 32.82 8.35 11.01
C LEU A 8 31.43 8.98 10.78
N ARG A 9 31.13 9.51 9.58
CA ARG A 9 29.88 10.21 9.31
C ARG A 9 29.44 10.10 7.85
N ALA A 10 28.18 9.71 7.62
CA ALA A 10 27.48 9.87 6.35
C ALA A 10 26.92 11.29 6.24
N GLY A 11 27.16 11.95 5.11
CA GLY A 11 26.56 13.26 4.81
C GLY A 11 25.17 13.05 4.23
N ILE A 12 24.16 13.59 4.90
CA ILE A 12 22.86 13.89 4.30
C ILE A 12 23.03 15.28 3.72
N ASP A 13 22.80 15.47 2.41
CA ASP A 13 22.98 16.77 1.78
C ASP A 13 22.04 17.83 2.38
N THR A 14 22.43 19.09 2.29
CA THR A 14 21.70 20.20 2.91
C THR A 14 20.52 20.68 2.06
N ASP A 15 20.31 20.10 0.87
CA ASP A 15 19.19 20.42 -0.02
C ASP A 15 18.02 19.42 0.08
N GLY A 16 18.22 18.37 0.88
CA GLY A 16 17.21 17.45 1.39
C GLY A 16 16.78 16.39 0.39
N LYS A 17 17.53 16.15 -0.69
CA LYS A 17 17.09 15.23 -1.76
C LYS A 17 17.92 13.98 -1.92
N ASN A 18 19.18 13.93 -1.48
CA ASN A 18 19.99 12.73 -1.63
C ASN A 18 20.62 12.24 -0.32
N PHE A 19 20.68 10.92 -0.20
CA PHE A 19 21.53 10.22 0.75
C PHE A 19 22.71 9.64 -0.04
N ASP A 20 23.88 10.28 0.03
CA ASP A 20 25.05 9.87 -0.73
C ASP A 20 25.79 8.70 -0.04
N VAL A 21 25.90 7.56 -0.72
CA VAL A 21 26.72 6.44 -0.24
C VAL A 21 28.00 6.34 -1.06
N PHE A 22 29.13 6.70 -0.47
CA PHE A 22 30.44 6.47 -1.07
C PHE A 22 30.91 5.04 -0.77
N ASN A 23 30.95 4.21 -1.81
CA ASN A 23 31.57 2.88 -1.81
C ASN A 23 30.96 1.86 -0.80
N GLY A 24 29.64 1.89 -0.60
CA GLY A 24 28.88 0.97 0.26
C GLY A 24 27.43 0.79 -0.19
N ASN A 25 26.63 0.02 0.57
CA ASN A 25 25.20 -0.16 0.31
C ASN A 25 24.36 0.92 1.01
N LEU A 26 23.44 1.54 0.27
CA LEU A 26 22.35 2.34 0.83
C LEU A 26 21.21 1.42 1.26
N THR A 27 20.88 1.41 2.55
CA THR A 27 19.69 0.71 3.07
C THR A 27 18.73 1.72 3.69
N ALA A 28 17.59 1.97 3.06
CA ALA A 28 16.51 2.75 3.65
C ALA A 28 15.53 1.80 4.34
N ASN A 29 15.53 1.79 5.68
CA ASN A 29 14.52 1.09 6.47
C ASN A 29 13.36 2.06 6.74
N ASN A 30 12.13 1.65 6.43
CA ASN A 30 10.90 2.41 6.71
C ASN A 30 10.64 3.65 5.81
N VAL A 31 10.82 3.52 4.50
CA VAL A 31 10.28 4.51 3.55
C VAL A 31 8.77 4.32 3.45
N ALA A 32 8.00 5.16 4.15
CA ALA A 32 6.55 5.17 4.03
C ALA A 32 6.16 5.78 2.67
N ALA A 33 5.49 5.01 1.81
CA ALA A 33 4.84 5.59 0.65
C ALA A 33 3.62 6.41 1.13
N PRO A 34 3.44 7.66 0.70
CA PRO A 34 2.34 8.53 1.15
C PRO A 34 0.97 8.18 0.56
N PHE A 35 0.85 7.01 -0.07
CA PHE A 35 -0.38 6.54 -0.69
C PHE A 35 -0.95 5.43 0.17
N GLY A 36 -2.27 5.44 0.38
CA GLY A 36 -2.97 4.33 1.03
C GLY A 36 -2.56 2.98 0.42
N GLY A 37 -2.49 1.96 1.27
CA GLY A 37 -2.11 0.61 0.86
C GLY A 37 -3.08 0.00 -0.16
N ASP A 38 -2.61 -1.04 -0.85
CA ASP A 38 -3.47 -1.87 -1.68
C ASP A 38 -4.26 -2.84 -0.79
N LEU A 39 -5.59 -2.86 -0.95
CA LEU A 39 -6.47 -3.84 -0.31
C LEU A 39 -6.97 -4.87 -1.33
N TYR A 40 -7.08 -6.12 -0.89
CA TYR A 40 -7.56 -7.25 -1.71
C TYR A 40 -8.85 -7.80 -1.14
N VAL A 41 -9.84 -8.03 -2.00
CA VAL A 41 -11.17 -8.56 -1.62
C VAL A 41 -11.50 -9.80 -2.44
N ASN A 42 -11.99 -10.84 -1.77
CA ASN A 42 -12.46 -12.06 -2.41
C ASN A 42 -13.73 -12.61 -1.71
N PRO A 43 -14.91 -12.52 -2.35
CA PRO A 43 -16.19 -12.88 -1.75
C PRO A 43 -16.38 -14.39 -1.62
N ALA A 44 -15.54 -15.20 -2.29
CA ALA A 44 -15.57 -16.65 -2.18
C ALA A 44 -14.85 -17.16 -0.91
N ARG A 45 -14.22 -16.27 -0.13
CA ARG A 45 -13.56 -16.68 1.11
C ARG A 45 -14.56 -16.91 2.23
N SER A 46 -14.26 -17.92 3.04
CA SER A 46 -15.06 -18.26 4.22
C SER A 46 -14.71 -17.45 5.46
N TYR A 47 -13.66 -16.64 5.42
CA TYR A 47 -13.18 -15.84 6.55
C TYR A 47 -12.67 -14.47 6.10
N ASP A 48 -12.70 -13.52 7.01
CA ASP A 48 -12.23 -12.16 6.78
C ASP A 48 -10.72 -12.04 7.10
N GLY A 49 -9.96 -11.52 6.14
CA GLY A 49 -8.52 -11.31 6.23
C GLY A 49 -8.17 -9.84 6.32
N ALA A 50 -6.91 -9.49 6.60
CA ALA A 50 -6.51 -8.08 6.75
C ALA A 50 -6.43 -7.30 5.42
N GLY A 51 -6.67 -7.96 4.29
CA GLY A 51 -6.72 -7.35 2.96
C GLY A 51 -5.35 -7.01 2.37
N THR A 52 -4.24 -7.40 3.00
CA THR A 52 -2.88 -6.99 2.57
C THR A 52 -2.30 -7.81 1.40
N SER A 53 -2.97 -8.90 1.01
CA SER A 53 -2.57 -9.78 -0.10
C SER A 53 -3.74 -10.65 -0.55
N TRP A 54 -3.64 -11.33 -1.70
CA TRP A 54 -4.66 -12.30 -2.13
C TRP A 54 -4.86 -13.46 -1.13
N THR A 55 -3.78 -13.92 -0.49
CA THR A 55 -3.82 -14.97 0.54
C THR A 55 -4.45 -14.50 1.84
N ASP A 56 -4.55 -13.18 2.04
CA ASP A 56 -5.15 -12.54 3.20
C ASP A 56 -6.25 -11.56 2.79
N ALA A 57 -6.94 -11.83 1.68
CA ALA A 57 -7.98 -10.95 1.18
C ALA A 57 -9.18 -10.90 2.15
N MET A 58 -9.79 -9.72 2.24
CA MET A 58 -11.07 -9.50 2.93
C MET A 58 -12.18 -10.27 2.21
N ASN A 59 -13.20 -10.73 2.93
CA ASN A 59 -14.34 -11.42 2.30
C ASN A 59 -15.51 -10.49 1.94
N ASP A 60 -15.45 -9.24 2.40
CA ASP A 60 -16.50 -8.25 2.22
C ASP A 60 -15.96 -6.95 1.62
N LEU A 61 -16.66 -6.44 0.60
CA LEU A 61 -16.26 -5.23 -0.10
C LEU A 61 -16.57 -3.97 0.73
N GLN A 62 -17.61 -3.98 1.56
CA GLN A 62 -17.93 -2.83 2.40
C GLN A 62 -16.82 -2.59 3.44
N THR A 63 -16.34 -3.67 4.06
CA THR A 63 -15.20 -3.63 4.98
C THR A 63 -13.95 -3.04 4.32
N ALA A 64 -13.66 -3.40 3.07
CA ALA A 64 -12.55 -2.83 2.33
C ALA A 64 -12.74 -1.34 1.97
N LEU A 65 -13.96 -0.93 1.65
CA LEU A 65 -14.30 0.48 1.38
C LEU A 65 -14.16 1.34 2.64
N ASP A 66 -14.53 0.81 3.80
CA ASP A 66 -14.41 1.51 5.08
C ASP A 66 -12.95 1.56 5.57
N ALA A 67 -12.12 0.60 5.15
CA ALA A 67 -10.72 0.47 5.57
C ALA A 67 -9.72 1.16 4.62
N VAL A 68 -10.05 1.38 3.35
CA VAL A 68 -9.11 1.94 2.38
C VAL A 68 -8.77 3.40 2.73
N GLU A 69 -7.48 3.67 2.88
CA GLU A 69 -6.99 5.02 3.14
C GLU A 69 -6.96 5.86 1.84
N GLU A 70 -6.89 7.18 2.00
CA GLU A 70 -6.80 8.10 0.86
C GLU A 70 -5.61 7.76 -0.05
N GLY A 71 -5.86 7.69 -1.35
CA GLY A 71 -4.87 7.28 -2.34
C GLY A 71 -4.66 5.77 -2.47
N GLY A 72 -5.35 4.96 -1.66
CA GLY A 72 -5.34 3.50 -1.75
C GLY A 72 -6.15 2.94 -2.91
N ARG A 73 -5.96 1.64 -3.16
CA ARG A 73 -6.64 0.89 -4.22
C ARG A 73 -7.26 -0.38 -3.66
N ILE A 74 -8.42 -0.76 -4.18
CA ILE A 74 -9.07 -2.03 -3.85
C ILE A 74 -9.05 -2.93 -5.09
N PHE A 75 -8.47 -4.11 -4.94
CA PHE A 75 -8.45 -5.18 -5.94
C PHE A 75 -9.49 -6.23 -5.62
N CYS A 76 -10.45 -6.42 -6.52
CA CYS A 76 -11.55 -7.34 -6.35
C CYS A 76 -11.32 -8.63 -7.16
N ALA A 77 -11.42 -9.79 -6.51
CA ALA A 77 -11.49 -11.07 -7.22
C ALA A 77 -12.79 -11.14 -8.07
N PRO A 78 -12.82 -11.94 -9.14
CA PRO A 78 -14.06 -12.25 -9.83
C PRO A 78 -15.08 -12.87 -8.86
N GLY A 79 -16.30 -12.35 -8.83
CA GLY A 79 -17.35 -12.85 -7.94
C GLY A 79 -18.50 -11.88 -7.77
N GLY A 80 -19.58 -12.38 -7.17
CA GLY A 80 -20.71 -11.54 -6.76
C GLY A 80 -20.41 -10.87 -5.42
N TYR A 81 -20.51 -9.54 -5.38
CA TYR A 81 -20.39 -8.76 -4.16
C TYR A 81 -21.79 -8.30 -3.74
N THR A 82 -22.42 -9.06 -2.86
CA THR A 82 -23.77 -8.77 -2.36
C THR A 82 -23.67 -8.17 -0.96
N GLY A 83 -23.35 -6.86 -0.89
CA GLY A 83 -23.37 -6.09 0.35
C GLY A 83 -24.70 -5.34 0.55
N THR A 84 -25.02 -5.03 1.81
CA THR A 84 -26.03 -4.00 2.12
C THR A 84 -25.32 -2.65 2.07
N TYR A 85 -25.31 -2.00 0.91
CA TYR A 85 -24.62 -0.71 0.75
C TYR A 85 -25.37 0.37 1.54
N ALA A 86 -24.87 0.76 2.72
CA ALA A 86 -25.42 1.88 3.49
C ALA A 86 -25.15 3.22 2.79
N THR A 87 -24.09 3.29 2.01
CA THR A 87 -23.75 4.40 1.12
C THR A 87 -23.60 3.86 -0.31
N PRO A 88 -24.44 4.29 -1.26
CA PRO A 88 -24.29 3.88 -2.64
C PRO A 88 -22.93 4.34 -3.18
N LEU A 89 -22.30 3.50 -4.03
CA LEU A 89 -20.96 3.70 -4.60
C LEU A 89 -20.79 5.02 -5.40
N ASN A 90 -21.89 5.75 -5.61
CA ASN A 90 -21.93 7.06 -6.25
C ASN A 90 -21.74 8.25 -5.28
N ALA A 91 -21.70 8.03 -3.96
CA ALA A 91 -21.65 9.10 -2.97
C ALA A 91 -20.22 9.53 -2.58
N VAL A 92 -19.19 8.81 -3.05
CA VAL A 92 -17.77 9.16 -2.82
C VAL A 92 -17.08 9.29 -4.17
N THR A 93 -16.91 10.52 -4.65
CA THR A 93 -16.05 10.82 -5.81
C THR A 93 -14.57 10.52 -5.49
N PRO A 94 -13.73 10.10 -6.46
CA PRO A 94 -13.95 9.17 -7.56
C PRO A 94 -12.75 8.20 -7.75
N ARG A 95 -12.91 6.86 -7.76
CA ARG A 95 -11.88 5.96 -8.36
C ARG A 95 -12.24 4.48 -8.58
N VAL A 96 -13.52 4.10 -8.59
CA VAL A 96 -13.88 2.72 -8.94
C VAL A 96 -13.92 2.58 -10.47
N SER A 97 -12.84 2.05 -11.04
CA SER A 97 -12.87 1.48 -12.39
C SER A 97 -13.17 0.00 -12.27
N LEU A 98 -14.45 -0.37 -12.34
CA LEU A 98 -14.88 -1.74 -12.59
C LEU A 98 -14.73 -1.99 -14.10
N ILE A 99 -13.53 -2.39 -14.54
CA ILE A 99 -13.34 -2.87 -15.91
C ILE A 99 -13.79 -4.33 -15.95
N GLY A 100 -15.06 -4.54 -16.31
CA GLY A 100 -15.50 -5.82 -16.84
C GLY A 100 -14.87 -6.03 -18.22
N HIS A 101 -14.30 -7.22 -18.45
CA HIS A 101 -14.02 -7.69 -19.79
C HIS A 101 -15.33 -8.02 -20.53
#